data_AF-A0A1W5CZ29-F1
#
_entry.id   AF-A0A1W5CZ29-F1
#
_cell.length_a   1.000
_cell.length_b   1.000
_cell.length_c   1.000
_cell.angle_alpha   90.00
_cell.angle_beta   90.00
_cell.angle_gamma   90.00
#
_symmetry.space_group_name_H-M   'P 1'
#
loop_
_entity.id
_entity.type
_entity.pdbx_description
1 polymer ?
#
loop_
_entity_poly.entity_id
_entity_poly.type
_entity_poly.pdbx_seq_one_letter_code
_entity_poly.pdbx_strand_id
1 'polypeptide(L)'
;MAGAGNVIGSTFEDLRDIIALVSDKSRIGVCLDTCHAFAAGYDLRTRETFEAVLGEFDRVVGREYLSAVHVNDSKAPLGSRRDLHQNIGVGFLGLRAFHHLMNEERFAGLPMVLETPIERTDDEGRTVEDKGVWAREIKLLEGLIGMDAEGEEFKALERELADRGEEERGKYMEAFERKAEKERVAREKGGAKGKRKKKKKGEEGEDTGNSSSELSDI
;
A
#
# COMPACT_ATOMS: atom_id res chain seq x y z
N MET A 1 7.38 2.79 -0.74
CA MET A 1 7.08 3.11 0.69
C MET A 1 5.57 3.21 0.91
N ALA A 2 5.06 3.00 2.13
CA ALA A 2 3.61 2.92 2.42
C ALA A 2 2.83 4.26 2.47
N GLY A 3 3.44 5.43 2.26
CA GLY A 3 2.74 6.73 2.22
C GLY A 3 2.32 7.31 3.58
N ALA A 4 2.97 6.88 4.66
CA ALA A 4 2.77 7.44 6.00
C ALA A 4 3.51 8.77 6.19
N GLY A 5 2.87 9.75 6.82
CA GLY A 5 3.53 11.00 7.22
C GLY A 5 4.11 11.78 6.04
N ASN A 6 5.41 12.09 6.11
CA ASN A 6 6.15 12.88 5.12
C ASN A 6 7.02 12.01 4.18
N VAL A 7 6.67 10.74 4.01
CA VAL A 7 7.46 9.80 3.20
C VAL A 7 7.17 10.00 1.71
N ILE A 8 8.23 10.05 0.90
CA ILE A 8 8.19 10.11 -0.57
C ILE A 8 8.36 8.69 -1.14
N GLY A 9 7.85 8.44 -2.36
CA GLY A 9 7.99 7.15 -3.03
C GLY A 9 6.86 6.19 -2.64
N SER A 10 5.68 6.74 -2.33
CA SER A 10 4.45 5.96 -2.15
C SER A 10 3.59 5.92 -3.39
N THR A 11 3.83 6.82 -4.35
CA THR A 11 3.22 6.77 -5.68
C THR A 11 4.29 6.45 -6.72
N PHE A 12 3.87 5.90 -7.85
CA PHE A 12 4.78 5.68 -8.98
C PHE A 12 5.27 7.00 -9.59
N GLU A 13 4.46 8.06 -9.53
CA GLU A 13 4.86 9.41 -9.95
C GLU A 13 6.04 9.96 -9.13
N ASP A 14 6.04 9.75 -7.81
CA ASP A 14 7.18 10.14 -6.97
C ASP A 14 8.48 9.48 -7.48
N LEU A 15 8.40 8.19 -7.83
CA LEU A 15 9.56 7.42 -8.30
C LEU A 15 10.02 7.90 -9.68
N ARG A 16 9.08 8.13 -10.60
CA ARG A 16 9.36 8.74 -11.92
C ARG A 16 10.08 10.07 -11.75
N ASP A 17 9.59 10.93 -10.86
CA ASP A 17 10.14 12.28 -10.69
C ASP A 17 11.54 12.22 -10.05
N ILE A 18 11.79 11.29 -9.12
CA ILE A 18 13.14 11.02 -8.60
C ILE A 18 14.08 10.56 -9.73
N ILE A 19 13.66 9.57 -10.54
CA ILE A 19 14.46 9.05 -11.67
C ILE A 19 14.76 10.15 -12.68
N ALA A 20 13.80 11.05 -12.95
CA ALA A 20 13.98 12.17 -13.87
C ALA A 20 15.13 13.09 -13.42
N LEU A 21 15.27 13.31 -12.11
CA LEU A 21 16.30 14.15 -11.49
C LEU A 21 17.68 13.49 -11.41
N VAL A 22 17.78 12.17 -11.62
CA VAL A 22 19.05 11.44 -11.59
C VAL A 22 19.79 11.60 -12.92
N SER A 23 21.03 12.08 -12.85
CA SER A 23 21.87 12.31 -14.04
C SER A 23 22.25 11.02 -14.76
N ASP A 24 22.71 10.01 -14.01
CA ASP A 24 23.10 8.71 -14.54
C ASP A 24 22.03 7.66 -14.24
N LYS A 25 21.10 7.50 -15.19
CA LYS A 25 19.95 6.60 -15.07
C LYS A 25 20.32 5.12 -15.11
N SER A 26 21.55 4.76 -15.48
CA SER A 26 22.01 3.36 -15.50
C SER A 26 22.29 2.79 -14.11
N ARG A 27 22.38 3.66 -13.08
CA ARG A 27 22.70 3.29 -11.70
C ARG A 27 21.54 3.50 -10.72
N ILE A 28 20.31 3.60 -11.22
CA ILE A 28 19.12 3.65 -10.40
C ILE A 28 18.19 2.49 -10.76
N GLY A 29 17.53 1.97 -9.74
CA GLY A 29 16.49 0.97 -9.86
C GLY A 29 15.42 1.18 -8.79
N VAL A 30 14.33 0.45 -8.94
CA VAL A 30 13.18 0.45 -8.04
C VAL A 30 12.99 -0.96 -7.50
N CYS A 31 12.86 -1.06 -6.18
CA CYS A 31 12.36 -2.25 -5.52
C CYS A 31 10.85 -2.08 -5.30
N LEU A 32 10.05 -3.01 -5.81
CA LEU A 32 8.61 -3.05 -5.54
C LEU A 32 8.37 -3.88 -4.27
N ASP A 33 7.79 -3.30 -3.24
CA ASP A 33 7.37 -4.02 -2.05
C ASP A 33 5.85 -4.21 -2.06
N THR A 34 5.40 -5.46 -1.97
CA THR A 34 3.97 -5.80 -2.06
C THR A 34 3.15 -5.23 -0.91
N CYS A 35 3.67 -5.25 0.32
CA CYS A 35 3.00 -4.65 1.48
C CYS A 35 2.91 -3.13 1.33
N HIS A 36 4.00 -2.49 0.90
CA HIS A 36 4.01 -1.04 0.67
C HIS A 36 3.04 -0.61 -0.43
N ALA A 37 3.06 -1.30 -1.57
CA ALA A 37 2.16 -1.02 -2.68
C ALA A 37 0.70 -1.14 -2.21
N PHE A 38 0.37 -2.23 -1.52
CA PHE A 38 -0.95 -2.45 -0.95
C PHE A 38 -1.35 -1.38 0.08
N ALA A 39 -0.47 -1.05 1.02
CA ALA A 39 -0.72 -0.02 2.01
C ALA A 39 -0.87 1.39 1.38
N ALA A 40 -0.22 1.64 0.24
CA ALA A 40 -0.34 2.88 -0.53
C ALA A 40 -1.64 2.96 -1.37
N GLY A 41 -2.29 1.82 -1.63
CA GLY A 41 -3.57 1.74 -2.34
C GLY A 41 -3.54 0.98 -3.67
N TYR A 42 -2.42 0.36 -4.02
CA TYR A 42 -2.28 -0.50 -5.19
C TYR A 42 -2.76 -1.91 -4.86
N ASP A 43 -3.90 -2.33 -5.42
CA ASP A 43 -4.49 -3.63 -5.11
C ASP A 43 -3.86 -4.76 -5.94
N LEU A 44 -3.31 -5.76 -5.27
CA LEU A 44 -2.59 -6.90 -5.89
C LEU A 44 -3.36 -8.23 -5.72
N ARG A 45 -4.58 -8.19 -5.17
CA ARG A 45 -5.29 -9.40 -4.69
C ARG A 45 -5.91 -10.24 -5.79
N THR A 46 -6.33 -9.63 -6.90
CA THR A 46 -6.89 -10.35 -8.06
C THR A 46 -5.97 -10.22 -9.26
N ARG A 47 -6.14 -11.11 -10.24
CA ARG A 47 -5.32 -11.06 -11.45
C ARG A 47 -5.51 -9.73 -12.17
N GLU A 48 -6.74 -9.24 -12.25
CA GLU A 48 -7.08 -7.99 -12.92
C GLU A 48 -6.42 -6.79 -12.25
N THR A 49 -6.48 -6.70 -10.92
CA THR A 49 -5.87 -5.56 -10.20
C THR A 49 -4.35 -5.65 -10.20
N PHE A 50 -3.79 -6.85 -10.06
CA PHE A 50 -2.35 -7.09 -10.17
C PHE A 50 -1.80 -6.65 -11.53
N GLU A 51 -2.43 -7.05 -12.63
CA GLU A 51 -2.06 -6.62 -13.99
C GLU A 51 -2.18 -5.11 -14.17
N ALA A 52 -3.25 -4.50 -13.62
CA ALA A 52 -3.43 -3.06 -13.68
C ALA A 52 -2.29 -2.31 -12.96
N VAL A 53 -1.88 -2.76 -11.77
CA VAL A 53 -0.78 -2.16 -11.01
C VAL A 53 0.55 -2.29 -11.77
N LEU A 54 0.86 -3.46 -12.33
CA LEU A 54 2.10 -3.63 -13.10
C LEU A 54 2.09 -2.87 -14.42
N GLY A 55 0.93 -2.77 -15.09
CA GLY A 55 0.76 -1.92 -16.27
C GLY A 55 0.92 -0.44 -15.94
N GLU A 56 0.43 0.00 -14.78
CA GLU A 56 0.65 1.36 -14.29
C GLU A 56 2.12 1.63 -13.99
N PHE A 57 2.80 0.71 -13.30
CA PHE A 57 4.23 0.80 -13.02
C PHE A 57 5.04 0.93 -14.32
N ASP A 58 4.81 0.07 -15.31
CA ASP A 58 5.53 0.10 -16.59
C ASP A 58 5.28 1.43 -17.33
N ARG A 59 4.04 1.93 -17.30
CA ARG A 59 3.66 3.19 -17.95
C ARG A 59 4.27 4.42 -17.28
N VAL A 60 4.36 4.45 -15.94
CA VAL A 60 4.77 5.64 -15.18
C VAL A 60 6.26 5.64 -14.88
N VAL A 61 6.82 4.51 -14.47
CA VAL A 61 8.22 4.35 -14.05
C VAL A 61 9.05 3.74 -15.17
N GLY A 62 8.54 2.71 -15.85
CA GLY A 62 9.26 1.91 -16.84
C GLY A 62 9.79 0.61 -16.23
N ARG A 63 9.46 -0.53 -16.85
CA ARG A 63 9.88 -1.87 -16.39
C ARG A 63 11.41 -2.00 -16.30
N GLU A 64 12.17 -1.28 -17.10
CA GLU A 64 13.65 -1.32 -17.07
C GLU A 64 14.25 -0.90 -15.72
N TYR A 65 13.51 -0.14 -14.91
CA TYR A 65 13.97 0.25 -13.57
C TYR A 65 13.61 -0.78 -12.51
N LEU A 66 12.71 -1.74 -12.77
CA LEU A 66 12.37 -2.76 -11.79
C LEU A 66 13.57 -3.68 -11.54
N SER A 67 14.11 -3.62 -10.33
CA SER A 67 15.38 -4.27 -9.98
C SER A 67 15.26 -5.33 -8.89
N ALA A 68 14.19 -5.30 -8.10
CA ALA A 68 13.95 -6.23 -7.00
C ALA A 68 12.48 -6.22 -6.58
N VAL A 69 12.07 -7.26 -5.84
CA VAL A 69 10.77 -7.32 -5.21
C VAL A 69 10.93 -7.68 -3.74
N HIS A 70 10.32 -6.92 -2.84
CA HIS A 70 10.11 -7.37 -1.47
C HIS A 70 8.74 -8.04 -1.39
N VAL A 71 8.74 -9.26 -0.87
CA VAL A 71 7.59 -10.17 -0.89
C VAL A 71 7.01 -10.24 0.53
N ASN A 72 6.12 -9.31 0.82
CA ASN A 72 5.55 -9.10 2.15
C ASN A 72 4.02 -9.09 2.07
N ASP A 73 3.35 -9.90 2.89
CA ASP A 73 1.91 -9.74 3.11
C ASP A 73 1.68 -8.51 4.02
N SER A 74 0.44 -8.05 4.16
CA SER A 74 0.12 -6.88 4.97
C SER A 74 -0.79 -7.24 6.13
N LYS A 75 -0.41 -6.82 7.34
CA LYS A 75 -1.30 -6.87 8.51
C LYS A 75 -2.42 -5.83 8.43
N ALA A 76 -2.26 -4.81 7.59
CA ALA A 76 -3.18 -3.68 7.52
C ALA A 76 -4.01 -3.72 6.22
N PRO A 77 -5.23 -3.15 6.22
CA PRO A 77 -6.06 -3.10 5.02
C PRO A 77 -5.44 -2.27 3.87
N LEU A 78 -5.98 -2.46 2.66
CA LEU A 78 -5.63 -1.68 1.46
C LEU A 78 -5.73 -0.18 1.73
N GLY A 79 -4.71 0.58 1.32
CA GLY A 79 -4.72 2.04 1.48
C GLY A 79 -4.59 2.51 2.94
N SER A 80 -4.24 1.63 3.88
CA SER A 80 -4.09 1.97 5.30
C SER A 80 -2.95 2.94 5.60
N ARG A 81 -1.99 3.06 4.69
CA ARG A 81 -0.74 3.81 4.86
C ARG A 81 0.05 3.35 6.08
N ARG A 82 0.01 2.06 6.36
CA ARG A 82 0.76 1.42 7.46
C ARG A 82 1.68 0.37 6.87
N ASP A 83 2.96 0.56 7.12
CA ASP A 83 3.97 -0.44 6.84
C ASP A 83 3.99 -1.46 7.98
N LEU A 84 3.26 -2.56 7.79
CA LEU A 84 3.13 -3.64 8.76
C LEU A 84 3.12 -4.98 8.03
N HIS A 85 4.30 -5.58 7.93
CA HIS A 85 4.49 -6.85 7.24
C HIS A 85 3.80 -8.01 7.94
N GLN A 86 3.28 -8.93 7.14
CA GLN A 86 2.68 -10.18 7.56
C GLN A 86 3.31 -11.35 6.82
N ASN A 87 3.22 -12.53 7.44
CA ASN A 87 3.56 -13.79 6.81
C ASN A 87 2.67 -14.10 5.60
N ILE A 88 3.25 -14.79 4.62
CA ILE A 88 2.65 -15.04 3.31
C ILE A 88 1.30 -15.75 3.43
N GLY A 89 0.25 -15.14 2.88
CA GLY A 89 -1.10 -15.68 2.80
C GLY A 89 -1.97 -15.48 4.03
N VAL A 90 -1.39 -14.96 5.12
CA VAL A 90 -2.08 -14.75 6.41
C VAL A 90 -2.67 -13.34 6.50
N GLY A 91 -2.15 -12.38 5.74
CA GLY A 91 -2.55 -10.98 5.79
C GLY A 91 -3.68 -10.62 4.83
N PHE A 92 -3.83 -9.32 4.61
CA PHE A 92 -4.87 -8.75 3.75
C PHE A 92 -4.59 -8.89 2.25
N LEU A 93 -3.35 -9.18 1.84
CA LEU A 93 -3.07 -9.55 0.44
C LEU A 93 -3.53 -10.98 0.17
N GLY A 94 -3.30 -11.90 1.11
CA GLY A 94 -3.71 -13.29 0.98
C GLY A 94 -2.89 -14.07 -0.04
N LEU A 95 -3.09 -15.40 -0.09
CA LEU A 95 -2.22 -16.30 -0.84
C LEU A 95 -2.23 -16.04 -2.35
N ARG A 96 -3.39 -15.66 -2.89
CA ARG A 96 -3.60 -15.43 -4.33
C ARG A 96 -2.74 -14.32 -4.91
N ALA A 97 -2.48 -13.25 -4.15
CA ALA A 97 -1.56 -12.20 -4.57
C ALA A 97 -0.14 -12.75 -4.82
N PHE A 98 0.32 -13.68 -3.97
CA PHE A 98 1.62 -14.31 -4.10
C PHE A 98 1.65 -15.37 -5.20
N HIS A 99 0.53 -16.05 -5.45
CA HIS A 99 0.39 -16.90 -6.64
C HIS A 99 0.60 -16.10 -7.93
N HIS A 100 -0.03 -14.92 -8.04
CA HIS A 100 0.17 -14.03 -9.19
C HIS A 100 1.62 -13.59 -9.31
N LEU A 101 2.23 -13.16 -8.19
CA LEU A 101 3.64 -12.74 -8.14
C LEU A 101 4.60 -13.85 -8.57
N MET A 102 4.44 -15.07 -8.06
CA MET A 102 5.34 -16.20 -8.36
C MET A 102 5.18 -16.74 -9.78
N ASN A 103 4.05 -16.45 -10.45
CA ASN A 103 3.76 -16.86 -11.83
C ASN A 103 3.84 -15.67 -12.82
N GLU A 104 4.53 -14.59 -12.45
CA GLU A 104 4.72 -13.40 -13.27
C GLU A 104 6.09 -13.39 -13.94
N GLU A 105 6.11 -13.49 -15.28
CA GLU A 105 7.34 -13.51 -16.09
C GLU A 105 8.17 -12.24 -15.92
N ARG A 106 7.52 -11.07 -15.74
CA ARG A 106 8.23 -9.78 -15.53
C ARG A 106 9.13 -9.78 -14.28
N PHE A 107 8.94 -10.71 -13.35
CA PHE A 107 9.76 -10.83 -12.16
C PHE A 107 10.82 -11.93 -12.25
N ALA A 108 10.84 -12.71 -13.34
CA ALA A 108 11.81 -13.78 -13.53
C ALA A 108 13.25 -13.23 -13.54
N GLY A 109 14.12 -13.83 -12.73
CA GLY A 109 15.52 -13.41 -12.58
C GLY A 109 15.75 -12.21 -11.68
N LEU A 110 14.70 -11.58 -11.13
CA LEU A 110 14.85 -10.53 -10.12
C LEU A 110 15.06 -11.13 -8.72
N PRO A 111 15.85 -10.49 -7.86
CA PRO A 111 15.91 -10.85 -6.44
C PRO A 111 14.55 -10.60 -5.78
N MET A 112 14.05 -11.63 -5.09
CA MET A 112 12.86 -11.59 -4.26
C MET A 112 13.27 -11.75 -2.79
N VAL A 113 12.90 -10.79 -1.93
CA VAL A 113 13.34 -10.73 -0.53
C VAL A 113 12.14 -10.78 0.40
N LEU A 114 12.14 -11.74 1.34
CA LEU A 114 11.19 -11.78 2.44
C LEU A 114 11.66 -10.86 3.57
N GLU A 115 10.77 -10.01 4.06
CA GLU A 115 10.96 -9.18 5.26
C GLU A 115 9.81 -9.44 6.26
N THR A 116 9.26 -10.66 6.21
CA THR A 116 8.13 -11.11 7.02
C THR A 116 8.56 -11.32 8.47
N PRO A 117 7.62 -11.13 9.43
CA PRO A 117 7.92 -11.27 10.85
C PRO A 117 8.34 -12.70 11.20
N ILE A 118 9.31 -12.83 12.11
CA ILE A 118 9.83 -14.10 12.64
C ILE A 118 9.47 -14.31 14.11
N GLU A 119 8.76 -13.37 14.72
CA GLU A 119 8.39 -13.41 16.12
C GLU A 119 7.17 -14.33 16.31
N ARG A 120 7.24 -15.24 17.28
CA ARG A 120 6.10 -16.06 17.73
C ARG A 120 6.00 -16.06 19.24
N THR A 121 4.82 -16.38 19.75
CA THR A 121 4.62 -16.62 21.19
C THR A 121 4.90 -18.09 21.49
N ASP A 122 5.78 -18.38 22.44
CA ASP A 122 6.02 -19.75 22.91
C ASP A 122 4.97 -20.22 23.94
N ASP A 123 5.07 -21.48 24.37
CA ASP A 123 4.12 -22.10 25.32
C ASP A 123 4.07 -21.39 26.69
N GLU A 124 5.09 -20.58 26.99
CA GLU A 124 5.21 -19.81 28.24
C GLU A 124 4.74 -18.35 28.07
N GLY A 125 4.21 -17.99 26.90
CA GLY A 125 3.70 -16.65 26.60
C GLY A 125 4.80 -15.64 26.26
N ARG A 126 6.03 -16.08 25.99
CA ARG A 126 7.16 -15.19 25.65
C ARG A 126 7.26 -15.02 24.14
N THR A 127 7.67 -13.83 23.73
CA THR A 127 8.06 -13.57 22.34
C THR A 127 9.44 -14.18 22.07
N VAL A 128 9.50 -15.09 21.11
CA VAL A 128 10.74 -15.73 20.65
C VAL A 128 10.87 -15.59 19.13
N GLU A 129 12.11 -15.55 18.63
CA GLU A 129 12.39 -15.56 17.20
C GLU A 129 12.40 -16.99 16.64
N ASP A 130 11.71 -17.19 15.53
CA ASP A 130 11.73 -18.40 14.71
C ASP A 130 12.21 -18.05 13.28
N LYS A 131 13.52 -18.08 13.10
CA LYS A 131 14.14 -17.86 11.77
C LYS A 131 13.75 -18.94 10.74
N GLY A 132 13.19 -20.08 11.18
CA GLY A 132 12.68 -21.11 10.30
C GLY A 132 11.44 -20.69 9.50
N VAL A 133 10.80 -19.57 9.86
CA VAL A 133 9.68 -18.99 9.12
C VAL A 133 10.04 -18.77 7.65
N TRP A 134 11.17 -18.10 7.37
CA TRP A 134 11.56 -17.80 5.99
C TRP A 134 11.82 -19.05 5.15
N ALA A 135 12.41 -20.10 5.73
CA ALA A 135 12.60 -21.35 5.00
C ALA A 135 11.27 -21.99 4.60
N ARG A 136 10.23 -21.89 5.45
CA ARG A 136 8.89 -22.39 5.15
C ARG A 136 8.17 -21.53 4.14
N GLU A 137 8.32 -20.21 4.21
CA GLU A 137 7.71 -19.26 3.27
C GLU A 137 8.35 -19.33 1.88
N ILE A 138 9.67 -19.49 1.78
CA ILE A 138 10.35 -19.75 0.51
C ILE A 138 9.78 -21.03 -0.12
N LYS A 139 9.69 -22.12 0.65
CA LYS A 139 9.11 -23.38 0.16
C LYS A 139 7.64 -23.23 -0.27
N LEU A 140 6.86 -22.45 0.48
CA LEU A 140 5.48 -22.12 0.13
C LEU A 140 5.43 -21.40 -1.22
N LEU A 141 6.20 -20.32 -1.38
CA LEU A 141 6.24 -19.51 -2.59
C LEU A 141 6.71 -20.30 -3.82
N GLU A 142 7.78 -21.10 -3.68
CA GLU A 142 8.25 -22.00 -4.74
C GLU A 142 7.17 -23.00 -5.15
N GLY A 143 6.39 -23.51 -4.17
CA GLY A 143 5.28 -24.42 -4.42
C GLY A 143 4.12 -23.79 -5.20
N LEU A 144 3.98 -22.46 -5.22
CA LEU A 144 2.93 -21.78 -5.98
C LEU A 144 3.21 -21.72 -7.49
N ILE A 145 4.46 -21.95 -7.90
CA ILE A 145 4.86 -21.88 -9.31
C ILE A 145 4.19 -23.02 -10.09
N GLY A 146 3.35 -22.66 -11.08
CA GLY A 146 2.60 -23.61 -11.89
C GLY A 146 1.43 -24.29 -11.17
N MET A 147 1.16 -23.96 -9.90
CA MET A 147 0.01 -24.49 -9.17
C MET A 147 -1.30 -23.95 -9.76
N ASP A 148 -2.32 -24.81 -9.89
CA ASP A 148 -3.66 -24.38 -10.31
C ASP A 148 -4.36 -23.64 -9.18
N ALA A 149 -4.54 -22.32 -9.32
CA ALA A 149 -5.20 -21.47 -8.34
C ALA A 149 -6.70 -21.77 -8.15
N GLU A 150 -7.29 -22.53 -9.08
CA GLU A 150 -8.67 -22.99 -8.99
C GLU A 150 -8.80 -24.44 -8.52
N GLY A 151 -7.68 -25.14 -8.34
CA GLY A 151 -7.63 -26.50 -7.84
C GLY A 151 -7.93 -26.59 -6.33
N GLU A 152 -8.36 -27.77 -5.89
CA GLU A 152 -8.70 -28.03 -4.48
C GLU A 152 -7.50 -27.85 -3.54
N GLU A 153 -6.29 -28.21 -3.99
CA GLU A 153 -5.06 -28.05 -3.19
C GLU A 153 -4.79 -26.59 -2.87
N PHE A 154 -4.82 -25.72 -3.88
CA PHE A 154 -4.62 -24.28 -3.69
C PHE A 154 -5.72 -23.69 -2.81
N LYS A 155 -6.99 -24.03 -3.07
CA LYS A 155 -8.14 -23.52 -2.30
C LYS A 155 -8.10 -23.97 -0.84
N ALA A 156 -7.64 -25.18 -0.55
CA ALA A 156 -7.45 -25.66 0.80
C ALA A 156 -6.34 -24.88 1.54
N LEU A 157 -5.20 -24.68 0.89
CA LEU A 157 -4.07 -23.93 1.44
C LEU A 157 -4.41 -22.44 1.65
N GLU A 158 -5.08 -21.83 0.67
CA GLU A 158 -5.58 -20.44 0.75
C GLU A 158 -6.52 -20.27 1.95
N ARG A 159 -7.45 -21.21 2.15
CA ARG A 159 -8.36 -21.20 3.30
C ARG A 159 -7.61 -21.37 4.62
N GLU A 160 -6.71 -22.34 4.72
CA GLU A 160 -5.94 -22.57 5.94
C GLU A 160 -5.15 -21.32 6.37
N LEU A 161 -4.44 -20.69 5.43
CA LEU A 161 -3.67 -19.48 5.71
C LEU A 161 -4.59 -18.28 6.03
N ALA A 162 -5.71 -18.16 5.33
CA ALA A 162 -6.71 -17.14 5.65
C ALA A 162 -7.26 -17.31 7.07
N ASP A 163 -7.65 -18.52 7.46
CA ASP A 163 -8.20 -18.83 8.79
C ASP A 163 -7.18 -18.51 9.89
N ARG A 164 -5.90 -18.87 9.70
CA ARG A 164 -4.80 -18.53 10.63
C ARG A 164 -4.66 -17.04 10.88
N GLY A 165 -4.97 -16.20 9.90
CA GLY A 165 -4.85 -14.75 9.99
C GLY A 165 -6.11 -14.01 10.39
N GLU A 166 -7.25 -14.70 10.51
CA GLU A 166 -8.56 -14.06 10.67
C GLU A 166 -8.62 -13.14 11.89
N GLU A 167 -8.17 -13.62 13.05
CA GLU A 167 -8.20 -12.85 14.29
C GLU A 167 -7.36 -11.57 14.20
N GLU A 168 -6.13 -11.67 13.67
CA GLU A 168 -5.25 -10.52 13.53
C GLU A 168 -5.79 -9.52 12.51
N ARG A 169 -6.29 -9.99 11.35
CA ARG A 169 -6.95 -9.13 10.37
C ARG A 169 -8.16 -8.42 10.98
N GLY A 170 -8.97 -9.10 11.79
CA GLY A 170 -10.09 -8.50 12.51
C GLY A 170 -9.66 -7.33 13.40
N LYS A 171 -8.60 -7.53 14.21
CA LYS A 171 -8.03 -6.48 15.08
C LYS A 171 -7.54 -5.26 14.29
N TYR A 172 -6.83 -5.49 13.18
CA TYR A 172 -6.30 -4.40 12.36
C TYR A 172 -7.40 -3.69 11.54
N MET A 173 -8.42 -4.41 11.08
CA MET A 173 -9.58 -3.81 10.43
C MET A 173 -10.33 -2.88 11.38
N GLU A 174 -10.63 -3.34 12.60
CA GLU A 174 -11.32 -2.52 13.59
C GLU A 174 -10.51 -1.27 13.95
N ALA A 175 -9.19 -1.39 14.09
CA ALA A 175 -8.30 -0.24 14.31
C ALA A 175 -8.31 0.74 13.12
N PHE A 176 -8.34 0.23 11.89
CA PHE A 176 -8.40 1.02 10.67
C PHE A 176 -9.72 1.79 10.56
N GLU A 177 -10.86 1.11 10.74
CA GLU A 177 -12.19 1.71 10.70
C GLU A 177 -12.38 2.80 11.77
N ARG A 178 -11.94 2.54 13.00
CA ARG A 178 -11.96 3.54 14.09
C ARG A 178 -11.16 4.78 13.75
N LYS A 179 -10.01 4.62 13.07
CA LYS A 179 -9.18 5.76 12.62
C LYS A 179 -9.85 6.52 11.48
N ALA A 180 -10.37 5.82 10.47
CA ALA A 180 -11.07 6.40 9.34
C ALA A 180 -12.28 7.23 9.80
N GLU A 181 -13.06 6.71 10.76
CA GLU A 181 -14.21 7.44 11.32
C GLU A 181 -13.77 8.70 12.07
N LYS A 182 -12.73 8.62 12.90
CA LYS A 182 -12.17 9.81 13.59
C LYS A 182 -11.72 10.88 12.58
N GLU A 183 -11.06 10.49 11.51
CA GLU A 183 -10.62 11.41 10.45
C GLU A 183 -11.79 12.03 9.70
N ARG A 184 -12.83 11.24 9.38
CA ARG A 184 -14.06 11.73 8.75
C ARG A 184 -14.76 12.77 9.63
N VAL A 185 -14.98 12.46 10.90
CA VAL A 185 -15.60 13.38 11.88
C VAL A 185 -14.76 14.66 12.06
N ALA A 186 -13.43 14.55 12.08
CA ALA A 186 -12.54 15.70 12.16
C ALA A 186 -12.65 16.60 10.92
N ARG A 187 -12.69 16.01 9.72
CA ARG A 187 -12.87 16.74 8.44
C ARG A 187 -14.22 17.44 8.38
N GLU A 188 -15.30 16.79 8.82
CA GLU A 188 -16.65 17.39 8.88
C GLU A 188 -16.71 18.58 9.85
N LYS A 189 -16.15 18.43 11.06
CA LYS A 189 -16.08 19.52 12.05
C LYS A 189 -15.17 20.67 11.60
N GLY A 190 -14.04 20.36 10.96
CA GLY A 190 -13.12 21.34 10.38
C GLY A 190 -13.76 22.13 9.22
N GLY A 191 -14.47 21.43 8.34
CA GLY A 191 -15.23 22.03 7.23
C GLY A 191 -16.37 22.92 7.70
N ALA A 192 -17.08 22.54 8.77
CA ALA A 192 -18.13 23.35 9.39
C ALA A 192 -17.57 24.65 10.03
N LYS A 193 -16.42 24.57 10.71
CA LYS A 193 -15.70 25.76 11.22
C LYS A 193 -15.19 26.65 10.09
N GLY A 194 -14.67 26.07 9.00
CA GLY A 194 -14.24 26.80 7.81
C GLY A 194 -15.38 27.56 7.12
N LYS A 195 -16.55 26.93 6.95
CA LYS A 195 -17.76 27.57 6.40
C LYS A 195 -18.28 28.70 7.29
N ARG A 196 -18.32 28.52 8.61
CA ARG A 196 -18.70 29.59 9.56
C ARG A 196 -17.74 30.79 9.52
N LYS A 197 -16.42 30.55 9.41
CA LYS A 197 -15.41 31.62 9.29
C LYS A 197 -15.50 32.36 7.95
N LYS A 198 -15.83 31.66 6.85
CA LYS A 198 -16.05 32.26 5.53
C LYS A 198 -17.34 33.09 5.48
N LYS A 199 -18.42 32.64 6.15
CA LYS A 199 -19.67 33.42 6.29
C LYS A 199 -19.45 34.70 7.09
N LYS A 200 -18.71 34.63 8.21
CA LYS A 200 -18.40 35.80 9.05
C LYS A 200 -17.52 36.84 8.32
N LYS A 201 -16.58 36.39 7.46
CA LYS A 201 -15.79 37.30 6.60
C LYS A 201 -16.57 37.89 5.43
N GLY A 202 -17.67 37.26 4.99
CA GLY A 202 -18.55 37.81 3.95
C GLY A 202 -19.48 38.89 4.48
N GLU A 203 -19.91 38.78 5.73
CA GLU A 203 -20.77 39.78 6.40
C GLU A 203 -19.99 41.03 6.88
N GLU A 204 -18.66 40.98 6.99
CA GLU A 204 -17.80 42.13 7.34
C GLU A 204 -17.28 42.91 6.10
N GLY A 205 -17.67 42.52 4.88
CA GLY A 205 -17.17 43.10 3.61
C GLY A 205 -18.13 44.01 2.84
N GLU A 206 -19.36 44.21 3.32
CA GLU A 206 -20.37 45.07 2.70
C GLU A 206 -20.70 46.29 3.58
N ASP A 207 -19.72 47.15 3.84
CA ASP A 207 -20.00 48.56 4.18
C ASP A 207 -18.81 49.45 3.84
N THR A 208 -18.80 49.98 2.61
CA THR A 208 -18.61 51.42 2.33
C THR A 208 -18.94 51.65 0.85
N GLY A 209 -20.16 52.10 0.61
CA GLY A 209 -20.58 52.62 -0.69
C GLY A 209 -20.04 54.04 -0.94
N ASN A 210 -19.46 54.19 -2.12
CA ASN A 210 -19.70 55.27 -3.09
C ASN A 210 -19.36 56.74 -2.73
N SER A 211 -18.34 57.29 -3.40
CA SER A 211 -18.47 58.63 -4.03
C SER A 211 -17.63 58.75 -5.31
N SER A 212 -18.32 58.67 -6.45
CA SER A 212 -18.21 59.53 -7.65
C SER A 212 -17.02 60.51 -7.77
N SER A 213 -16.27 60.41 -8.88
CA SER A 213 -16.20 61.47 -9.90
C SER A 213 -15.49 60.99 -11.18
N GLU A 214 -16.14 61.26 -12.32
CA GLU A 214 -15.71 61.03 -13.70
C GLU A 214 -14.57 61.97 -14.18
N LEU A 215 -14.09 61.67 -15.41
CA LEU A 215 -13.35 62.52 -16.38
C LEU A 215 -11.83 62.57 -16.18
N SER A 216 -10.95 62.53 -17.20
CA SER A 216 -11.00 62.35 -18.66
C SER A 216 -9.53 62.36 -19.13
N ASP A 217 -9.22 61.62 -20.19
CA ASP A 217 -8.15 61.85 -21.19
C ASP A 217 -6.71 62.24 -20.73
N ILE A 218 -5.75 61.32 -20.97
CA ILE A 218 -4.59 61.40 -21.90
C ILE A 218 -3.65 60.22 -21.62
#